data_AF-K1QQN8-F1
#
_entry.id   AF-K1QQN8-F1
#
_cell.length_a   1.000
_cell.length_b   1.000
_cell.length_c   1.000
_cell.angle_alpha   90.00
_cell.angle_beta   90.00
_cell.angle_gamma   90.00
#
_symmetry.space_group_name_H-M   'P 1'
#
loop_
_entity.id
_entity.type
_entity.pdbx_description
1 polymer ?
#
loop_
_entity_poly.entity_id
_entity_poly.type
_entity_poly.pdbx_seq_one_letter_code
_entity_poly.pdbx_strand_id
1 'polypeptide(L)'
;MQRLLGSIVILATVFTFCEGFKACANDYTCASNCVRAYMKRYIGSSGCPANCESYARIHNGGPRGCRYPSTLRYWEKVHQQGCNVNS
;
A
#
# COMPACT_ATOMS: atom_id res chain seq x y z
N MET A 1 -12.56 -13.87 7.46
CA MET A 1 -11.24 -14.41 7.05
C MET A 1 -10.14 -13.56 7.68
N GLN A 2 -9.80 -13.92 8.92
CA GLN A 2 -8.84 -13.25 9.79
C GLN A 2 -7.46 -13.91 9.59
N ARG A 3 -6.67 -13.44 8.62
CA ARG A 3 -5.24 -13.79 8.53
C ARG A 3 -4.49 -12.54 8.13
N LEU A 4 -3.34 -12.31 8.78
CA LEU A 4 -2.38 -11.22 8.59
C LEU A 4 -2.52 -10.01 9.55
N LEU A 5 -2.59 -10.29 10.85
CA LEU A 5 -1.92 -9.43 11.84
C LEU A 5 -0.42 -9.75 11.78
N GLY A 6 0.32 -9.09 10.88
CA GLY A 6 1.72 -9.43 10.65
C GLY A 6 2.48 -8.35 9.88
N SER A 7 2.48 -7.11 10.38
CA SER A 7 3.54 -6.09 10.19
C SER A 7 3.12 -4.78 10.86
N ILE A 8 3.70 -4.50 12.03
CA ILE A 8 3.44 -3.34 12.90
C ILE A 8 3.80 -1.98 12.25
N VAL A 9 4.36 -1.95 11.04
CA VAL A 9 4.87 -0.71 10.39
C VAL A 9 3.89 -0.11 9.37
N ILE A 10 2.86 -0.84 8.93
CA ILE A 10 1.89 -0.38 7.89
C ILE A 10 0.84 0.59 8.48
N LEU A 11 0.77 0.70 9.81
CA LEU A 11 -0.37 1.27 10.52
C LEU A 11 -0.41 2.79 10.74
N ALA A 12 0.66 3.56 10.52
CA ALA A 12 0.61 4.99 10.93
C ALA A 12 0.17 5.94 9.81
N THR A 13 0.55 5.71 8.56
CA THR A 13 0.42 6.73 7.50
C THR A 13 -0.80 6.52 6.59
N VAL A 14 -1.28 5.28 6.43
CA VAL A 14 -2.51 4.97 5.68
C VAL A 14 -3.76 5.26 6.53
N PHE A 15 -3.61 5.23 7.86
CA PHE A 15 -4.72 5.32 8.82
C PHE A 15 -5.42 6.67 8.85
N THR A 16 -4.68 7.77 8.59
CA THR A 16 -5.28 9.10 8.50
C THR A 16 -6.27 9.23 7.34
N PHE A 17 -6.27 8.28 6.39
CA PHE A 17 -7.14 8.30 5.21
C PHE A 17 -8.26 7.24 5.24
N CYS A 18 -8.36 6.40 6.27
CA CYS A 18 -9.45 5.42 6.43
C CYS A 18 -10.30 5.84 7.63
N GLU A 19 -11.45 6.49 7.40
CA GLU A 19 -12.39 6.75 8.49
C GLU A 19 -12.91 5.43 9.07
N GLY A 20 -12.80 5.23 10.39
CA GLY A 20 -13.24 3.98 11.02
C GLY A 20 -12.42 2.76 10.59
N PHE A 21 -11.09 2.82 10.78
CA PHE A 21 -10.09 1.84 10.31
C PHE A 21 -10.56 0.38 10.21
N LYS A 22 -11.12 -0.22 11.27
CA LYS A 22 -11.53 -1.63 11.26
C LYS A 22 -12.74 -1.90 10.37
N ALA A 23 -13.72 -0.99 10.35
CA ALA A 23 -14.90 -1.12 9.49
C ALA A 23 -14.52 -0.87 8.02
N CYS A 24 -13.75 0.19 7.78
CA CYS A 24 -13.20 0.57 6.48
C CYS A 24 -12.31 -0.52 5.87
N ALA A 25 -11.46 -1.16 6.68
CA ALA A 25 -10.59 -2.24 6.21
C ALA A 25 -11.33 -3.55 5.89
N ASN A 26 -12.52 -3.76 6.48
CA ASN A 26 -13.36 -4.92 6.20
C ASN A 26 -14.31 -4.69 5.00
N ASP A 27 -14.50 -3.44 4.59
CA ASP A 27 -15.26 -3.08 3.39
C ASP A 27 -14.32 -2.86 2.21
N TYR A 28 -14.48 -3.65 1.15
CA TYR A 28 -13.59 -3.59 -0.01
C TYR A 28 -13.57 -2.21 -0.67
N THR A 29 -14.73 -1.56 -0.77
CA THR A 29 -14.88 -0.24 -1.43
C THR A 29 -14.17 0.83 -0.61
N CYS A 30 -14.38 0.84 0.71
CA CYS A 30 -13.78 1.79 1.63
C CYS A 30 -12.26 1.61 1.71
N ALA A 31 -11.79 0.37 1.83
CA ALA A 31 -10.36 0.04 1.82
C ALA A 31 -9.69 0.46 0.50
N SER A 32 -10.32 0.17 -0.65
CA SER A 32 -9.79 0.53 -1.97
C SER A 32 -9.73 2.05 -2.15
N ASN A 33 -10.73 2.78 -1.69
CA ASN A 33 -10.75 4.24 -1.73
C ASN A 33 -9.68 4.86 -0.84
N CYS A 34 -9.48 4.31 0.36
CA CYS A 34 -8.41 4.72 1.27
C CYS A 34 -7.02 4.56 0.64
N VAL A 35 -6.74 3.37 0.08
CA VAL A 35 -5.46 3.10 -0.59
C VAL A 35 -5.26 4.04 -1.78
N ARG A 36 -6.30 4.29 -2.59
CA ARG A 36 -6.23 5.23 -3.71
C ARG A 36 -5.90 6.66 -3.26
N ALA A 37 -6.53 7.14 -2.18
CA ALA A 37 -6.25 8.46 -1.62
C ALA A 37 -4.81 8.55 -1.08
N TYR A 38 -4.35 7.51 -0.40
CA TYR A 38 -2.98 7.41 0.10
C TYR A 38 -1.95 7.42 -1.04
N MET A 39 -2.16 6.64 -2.10
CA MET A 39 -1.28 6.64 -3.27
C MET A 39 -1.28 7.99 -3.98
N LYS A 40 -2.45 8.61 -4.19
CA LYS A 40 -2.56 9.95 -4.81
C LYS A 40 -1.74 11.00 -4.04
N ARG A 41 -1.71 10.91 -2.70
CA ARG A 41 -0.94 11.84 -1.86
C ARG A 41 0.57 11.64 -1.98
N TYR A 42 1.03 10.39 -1.96
CA TYR A 42 2.46 10.11 -1.78
C TYR A 42 3.19 9.74 -3.06
N ILE A 43 2.52 9.28 -4.12
CA ILE A 43 3.22 8.85 -5.34
C ILE A 43 4.04 9.99 -5.95
N GLY A 44 3.49 11.20 -6.05
CA GLY A 44 4.19 12.36 -6.62
C GLY A 44 5.39 12.83 -5.79
N SER A 45 5.35 12.67 -4.47
CA SER A 45 6.43 13.08 -3.55
C SER A 45 7.41 11.94 -3.20
N SER A 46 7.06 10.69 -3.53
CA SER A 46 7.90 9.51 -3.32
C SER A 46 9.14 9.51 -4.23
N GLY A 47 9.06 10.21 -5.36
CA GLY A 47 10.06 10.21 -6.43
C GLY A 47 10.26 8.83 -7.03
N CYS A 48 9.16 8.08 -7.18
CA CYS A 48 9.08 6.78 -7.82
C CYS A 48 7.99 6.81 -8.90
N PRO A 49 8.10 5.96 -9.93
CA PRO A 49 7.11 5.91 -11.00
C PRO A 49 5.74 5.47 -10.49
N ALA A 50 4.68 6.01 -11.07
CA ALA A 50 3.30 5.65 -10.74
C ALA A 50 2.89 4.29 -11.34
N ASN A 51 3.43 3.21 -10.78
CA ASN A 51 3.18 1.83 -11.22
C ASN A 51 2.86 0.88 -10.05
N CYS A 52 2.32 -0.30 -10.38
CA CYS A 52 2.06 -1.40 -9.43
C CYS A 52 3.19 -1.65 -8.42
N GLU A 53 4.45 -1.70 -8.87
CA GLU A 53 5.59 -1.93 -7.97
C GLU A 53 5.68 -0.83 -6.92
N SER A 54 5.70 0.43 -7.36
CA SER A 54 5.82 1.56 -6.46
C SER A 54 4.61 1.65 -5.53
N TYR A 55 3.40 1.39 -6.02
CA TYR A 55 2.21 1.34 -5.17
C TYR A 55 2.29 0.24 -4.12
N ALA A 56 2.68 -0.98 -4.48
CA ALA A 56 2.84 -2.08 -3.54
C ALA A 56 3.90 -1.77 -2.47
N ARG A 57 5.03 -1.18 -2.90
CA ARG A 57 6.14 -0.85 -2.01
C ARG A 57 5.84 0.35 -1.11
N ILE A 58 5.12 1.37 -1.61
CA ILE A 58 4.66 2.51 -0.80
C ILE A 58 3.58 2.06 0.20
N HIS A 59 2.72 1.11 -0.18
CA HIS A 59 1.75 0.52 0.74
C HIS A 59 2.44 -0.20 1.90
N ASN A 60 3.50 -0.95 1.61
CA ASN A 60 4.23 -1.72 2.62
C ASN A 60 5.22 -0.89 3.46
N GLY A 61 5.92 0.07 2.84
CA GLY A 61 7.04 0.80 3.44
C GLY A 61 6.80 2.28 3.69
N GLY A 62 5.57 2.78 3.51
CA GLY A 62 5.25 4.19 3.72
C GLY A 62 5.54 5.09 2.50
N PRO A 63 5.49 6.42 2.65
CA PRO A 63 5.59 7.38 1.54
C PRO A 63 6.82 7.24 0.63
N ARG A 64 7.92 6.69 1.15
CA ARG A 64 9.17 6.44 0.41
C ARG A 64 9.49 4.95 0.26
N GLY A 65 8.52 4.08 0.51
CA GLY A 65 8.71 2.62 0.54
C GLY A 65 9.27 2.03 -0.75
N CYS A 66 8.99 2.65 -1.90
CA CYS A 66 9.56 2.30 -3.20
C CYS A 66 11.09 2.46 -3.31
N ARG A 67 11.74 3.17 -2.37
CA ARG A 67 13.22 3.32 -2.35
C ARG A 67 13.90 2.31 -1.43
N TYR A 68 13.15 1.67 -0.55
CA TYR A 68 13.72 0.80 0.46
C TYR A 68 13.84 -0.63 -0.07
N PRO A 69 15.02 -1.26 0.02
CA PRO A 69 15.19 -2.67 -0.36
C PRO A 69 14.30 -3.62 0.46
N SER A 70 13.94 -3.24 1.69
CA SER A 70 13.09 -4.03 2.58
C SER A 70 11.68 -4.32 2.03
N THR A 71 11.19 -3.51 1.08
CA THR A 71 9.86 -3.68 0.47
C THR A 71 9.88 -4.59 -0.77
N LEU A 72 11.05 -4.98 -1.27
CA LEU A 72 11.20 -5.83 -2.47
C LEU A 72 10.56 -7.20 -2.28
N ARG A 73 10.78 -7.84 -1.13
CA ARG A 73 10.15 -9.13 -0.79
C ARG A 73 8.62 -9.06 -0.75
N TYR A 74 8.07 -7.90 -0.38
CA TYR A 74 6.62 -7.70 -0.43
C TYR A 74 6.15 -7.56 -1.87
N TRP A 75 6.86 -6.77 -2.69
CA TRP A 75 6.59 -6.62 -4.11
C TRP A 75 6.60 -7.97 -4.86
N GLU A 76 7.59 -8.83 -4.63
CA GLU A 76 7.67 -10.15 -5.26
C GLU A 76 6.40 -10.99 -5.05
N LYS A 77 5.82 -10.94 -3.84
CA LYS A 77 4.56 -11.64 -3.53
C LYS A 77 3.36 -11.04 -4.24
N VAL A 78 3.29 -9.71 -4.34
CA VAL A 78 2.19 -8.99 -5.01
C VAL A 78 2.29 -9.16 -6.53
N HIS A 79 3.51 -9.18 -7.07
CA HIS A 79 3.75 -9.41 -8.49
C HIS A 79 3.24 -10.78 -8.93
N GLN A 80 3.47 -11.82 -8.11
CA GLN A 80 2.94 -13.17 -8.34
C GLN A 80 1.40 -13.25 -8.29
N GLN A 81 0.73 -12.27 -7.67
CA GLN A 81 -0.74 -12.19 -7.61
C GLN A 81 -1.34 -11.45 -8.82
N GLY A 82 -0.52 -11.01 -9.78
CA GLY A 82 -0.98 -10.44 -11.05
C GLY A 82 -0.83 -8.91 -11.19
N CYS A 83 -0.23 -8.22 -10.22
CA CYS A 83 0.12 -6.80 -10.39
C CYS A 83 1.33 -6.71 -11.33
N ASN A 84 1.12 -6.26 -12.57
CA ASN A 84 2.21 -6.04 -13.53
C ASN A 84 2.68 -4.58 -13.46
N VAL A 85 3.93 -4.30 -13.82
CA VAL A 85 4.54 -2.94 -13.77
C VAL A 85 3.86 -1.90 -14.67
N ASN A 86 2.86 -2.29 -15.47
CA ASN A 86 2.12 -1.43 -16.41
C ASN A 86 0.65 -1.21 -16.00
N SER A 87 0.22 -1.71 -14.83
CA SER A 87 -1.14 -1.55 -14.30
C SER A 87 -1.24 -0.33 -13.37
#